data_AF-A6I841-F1
#
_entry.id   AF-A6I841-F1
#
_cell.length_a   1.000
_cell.length_b   1.000
_cell.length_c   1.000
_cell.angle_alpha   90.00
_cell.angle_beta   90.00
_cell.angle_gamma   90.00
#
_symmetry.space_group_name_H-M   'P 1'
#
loop_
_entity.id
_entity.type
_entity.pdbx_description
1 polymer ?
#
loop_
_entity_poly.entity_id
_entity_poly.type
_entity_poly.pdbx_seq_one_letter_code
_entity_poly.pdbx_strand_id
1 'polypeptide(L)'
;MRAPKHFLPEMLSKVIILSLDRSDEDKEKASSLISLLKQEGIATSDNFMQAFLNVLEQCPKLEVDIPLVKSYLAQFAARAIISELVSISELAQPLESGTHFPLFLLCLQQLAKLQDREWLTELFQQSKVNMQKMLPEIDQNKDRMLEILEGKGLSFLFPLLKLEKELLKQIKLDPSPQTIYKWIKDNISPKLHVDKGFVNILMTSFLQYISSEVSPPSDETDSSSAPSKEQLEQEKQLLLSFKPVMQKFLHDHVDLQVSALYALQVHCYNSSFPKGMLLRFFVHFYDMEIIEEEAFLAWKEDITQEFPGKGKALFQVSA
;
A
#
# COMPACT_ATOMS: atom_id res chain seq x y z
N MET A 1 46.28 23.96 7.60
CA MET A 1 45.23 24.93 7.21
C MET A 1 43.88 24.35 7.58
N ARG A 2 42.94 25.17 8.08
CA ARG A 2 41.54 24.73 8.28
C ARG A 2 40.78 24.96 6.97
N ALA A 3 40.00 23.97 6.53
CA ALA A 3 39.18 24.12 5.32
C ALA A 3 38.18 25.28 5.50
N PRO A 4 38.01 26.18 4.50
CA PRO A 4 36.98 27.21 4.55
C PRO A 4 35.57 26.58 4.59
N LYS A 5 34.62 27.20 5.30
CA LYS A 5 33.25 26.66 5.43
C LYS A 5 32.54 26.39 4.09
N HIS A 6 32.77 27.25 3.08
CA HIS A 6 32.18 27.06 1.74
C HIS A 6 32.75 25.86 0.98
N PHE A 7 33.87 25.28 1.44
CA PHE A 7 34.49 24.09 0.84
C PHE A 7 33.97 22.78 1.45
N LEU A 8 33.17 22.84 2.52
CA LEU A 8 32.67 21.64 3.20
C LEU A 8 31.79 20.76 2.30
N PRO A 9 30.81 21.28 1.52
CA PRO A 9 30.05 20.45 0.59
C PRO A 9 30.95 19.77 -0.45
N GLU A 10 31.92 20.49 -1.02
CA GLU A 10 32.86 19.94 -2.01
C GLU A 10 33.73 18.82 -1.42
N MET A 11 34.21 19.00 -0.18
CA MET A 11 34.94 17.97 0.54
C MET A 11 34.08 16.71 0.74
N LEU A 12 32.83 16.85 1.17
CA LEU A 12 31.92 15.72 1.37
C LEU A 12 31.58 15.02 0.03
N SER A 13 31.33 15.79 -1.04
CA SER A 13 31.14 15.25 -2.39
C SER A 13 32.34 14.42 -2.81
N LYS A 14 33.55 14.91 -2.53
CA LYS A 14 34.78 14.21 -2.88
C LYS A 14 34.95 12.91 -2.10
N VAL A 15 34.59 12.88 -0.81
CA VAL A 15 34.57 11.66 0.00
C VAL A 15 33.63 10.61 -0.60
N ILE A 16 32.42 11.02 -1.00
CA ILE A 16 31.45 10.13 -1.65
C ILE A 16 32.04 9.60 -2.97
N ILE A 17 32.45 10.49 -3.89
CA ILE A 17 32.92 10.12 -5.22
C ILE A 17 34.11 9.18 -5.18
N LEU A 18 35.12 9.44 -4.32
CA LEU A 18 36.30 8.59 -4.18
C LEU A 18 36.01 7.20 -3.59
N SER A 19 34.79 6.98 -3.10
CA SER A 19 34.37 5.72 -2.47
C SER A 19 33.36 4.95 -3.34
N LEU A 20 32.82 5.57 -4.41
CA LEU A 20 31.77 4.98 -5.24
C LEU A 20 32.22 3.73 -6.00
N ASP A 21 33.49 3.63 -6.39
CA ASP A 21 34.05 2.48 -7.10
C ASP A 21 34.76 1.47 -6.17
N ARG A 22 34.77 1.72 -4.86
CA ARG A 22 35.41 0.86 -3.85
C ARG A 22 34.49 -0.24 -3.30
N SER A 23 34.95 -1.01 -2.31
CA SER A 23 34.13 -2.05 -1.67
C SER A 23 32.95 -1.47 -0.87
N ASP A 24 31.96 -2.30 -0.54
CA ASP A 24 30.85 -1.90 0.35
C ASP A 24 31.35 -1.48 1.75
N GLU A 25 32.41 -2.12 2.26
CA GLU A 25 33.06 -1.75 3.53
C GLU A 25 33.69 -0.36 3.46
N ASP A 26 34.33 0.00 2.34
CA ASP A 26 34.91 1.32 2.16
C ASP A 26 33.82 2.40 2.05
N LYS A 27 32.68 2.11 1.41
CA LYS A 27 31.51 3.01 1.36
C LYS A 27 30.90 3.22 2.75
N GLU A 28 30.87 2.18 3.57
CA GLU A 28 30.42 2.27 4.95
C GLU A 28 31.34 3.14 5.81
N LYS A 29 32.66 2.95 5.68
CA LYS A 29 33.66 3.79 6.35
C LYS A 29 33.55 5.25 5.91
N ALA A 30 33.33 5.50 4.62
CA ALA A 30 33.10 6.84 4.09
C ALA A 30 31.81 7.48 4.66
N SER A 31 30.71 6.72 4.73
CA SER A 31 29.46 7.18 5.34
C SER A 31 29.64 7.48 6.84
N SER A 32 30.39 6.64 7.55
CA SER A 32 30.71 6.81 8.96
C SER A 32 31.56 8.05 9.20
N LEU A 33 32.54 8.32 8.32
CA LEU A 33 33.33 9.56 8.37
C LEU A 33 32.43 10.79 8.22
N ILE A 34 31.49 10.80 7.26
CA ILE A 34 30.55 11.92 7.07
C ILE A 34 29.70 12.13 8.33
N SER A 35 29.18 11.05 8.93
CA SER A 35 28.42 11.11 10.18
C SER A 35 29.25 11.70 11.34
N LEU A 36 30.49 11.23 11.50
CA LEU A 36 31.43 11.75 12.52
C LEU A 36 31.71 13.25 12.32
N LEU A 37 31.91 13.71 11.08
CA LEU A 37 32.12 15.13 10.79
C LEU A 37 30.92 15.99 11.22
N LYS A 38 29.69 15.47 11.15
CA LYS A 38 28.50 16.15 11.67
C LYS A 38 28.43 16.13 13.20
N GLN A 39 28.71 14.99 13.82
CA GLN A 39 28.73 14.85 15.28
C GLN A 39 29.75 15.79 15.93
N GLU A 40 30.92 15.95 15.32
CA GLU A 40 31.97 16.88 15.77
C GLU A 40 31.70 18.35 15.39
N GLY A 41 30.55 18.65 14.77
CA GLY A 41 30.17 20.01 14.37
C GLY A 41 31.04 20.62 13.26
N ILE A 42 31.78 19.79 12.51
CA ILE A 42 32.64 20.21 11.39
C ILE A 42 31.79 20.45 10.14
N ALA A 43 30.78 19.60 9.91
CA ALA A 43 29.82 19.72 8.82
C ALA A 43 28.38 19.69 9.34
N THR A 44 27.42 20.13 8.52
CA THR A 44 25.98 20.11 8.85
C THR A 44 25.21 19.17 7.91
N SER A 45 23.97 18.85 8.27
CA SER A 45 23.01 18.16 7.40
C SER A 45 22.81 18.88 6.06
N ASP A 46 22.80 20.22 6.06
CA ASP A 46 22.74 21.03 4.84
C ASP A 46 24.00 20.84 3.98
N ASN A 47 25.20 20.85 4.58
CA ASN A 47 26.42 20.57 3.83
C ASN A 47 26.40 19.18 3.18
N PHE A 48 25.87 18.17 3.89
CA PHE A 48 25.69 16.84 3.32
C PHE A 48 24.69 16.86 2.15
N MET A 49 23.54 17.52 2.30
CA MET A 49 22.54 17.57 1.23
C MET A 49 23.04 18.28 -0.02
N GLN A 50 23.72 19.42 0.13
CA GLN A 50 24.39 20.09 -0.99
C GLN A 50 25.41 19.17 -1.66
N ALA A 51 26.22 18.47 -0.87
CA ALA A 51 27.19 17.53 -1.40
C ALA A 51 26.53 16.38 -2.17
N PHE A 52 25.48 15.79 -1.59
CA PHE A 52 24.77 14.68 -2.21
C PHE A 52 24.13 15.10 -3.54
N LEU A 53 23.46 16.26 -3.58
CA LEU A 53 22.91 16.82 -4.82
C LEU A 53 23.98 17.09 -5.88
N ASN A 54 25.12 17.67 -5.50
CA ASN A 54 26.25 17.88 -6.41
C ASN A 54 26.77 16.57 -7.02
N VAL A 55 26.71 15.47 -6.28
CA VAL A 55 27.07 14.14 -6.80
C VAL A 55 25.95 13.58 -7.70
N LEU A 56 24.68 13.81 -7.38
CA LEU A 56 23.55 13.40 -8.23
C LEU A 56 23.58 14.08 -9.60
N GLU A 57 23.92 15.36 -9.67
CA GLU A 57 24.08 16.08 -10.94
C GLU A 57 25.17 15.44 -11.83
N GLN A 58 26.20 14.87 -11.22
CA GLN A 58 27.28 14.16 -11.91
C GLN A 58 26.94 12.70 -12.23
N CYS A 59 25.79 12.19 -11.79
CA CYS A 59 25.40 10.78 -11.94
C CYS A 59 25.49 10.28 -13.41
N PRO A 60 25.01 11.01 -14.44
CA PRO A 60 25.11 10.53 -15.83
C PRO A 60 26.56 10.33 -16.29
N LYS A 61 27.49 11.16 -15.81
CA LYS A 61 28.91 11.03 -16.11
C LYS A 61 29.54 9.88 -15.34
N LEU A 62 29.24 9.77 -14.05
CA LEU A 62 29.76 8.71 -13.18
C LEU A 62 29.26 7.32 -13.62
N GLU A 63 28.05 7.22 -14.15
CA GLU A 63 27.44 5.96 -14.61
C GLU A 63 28.19 5.32 -15.78
N VAL A 64 28.94 6.10 -16.56
CA VAL A 64 29.81 5.61 -17.65
C VAL A 64 30.92 4.71 -17.09
N ASP A 65 31.55 5.14 -15.99
CA ASP A 65 32.68 4.42 -15.38
C ASP A 65 32.22 3.48 -14.25
N ILE A 66 31.06 3.77 -13.63
CA ILE A 66 30.51 3.06 -12.48
C ILE A 66 29.04 2.68 -12.78
N PRO A 67 28.79 1.55 -13.46
CA PRO A 67 27.43 1.17 -13.91
C PRO A 67 26.40 1.05 -12.78
N LEU A 68 26.84 0.77 -11.55
CA LEU A 68 25.99 0.64 -10.36
C LEU A 68 25.93 1.91 -9.50
N VAL A 69 26.33 3.06 -10.03
CA VAL A 69 26.44 4.33 -9.27
C VAL A 69 25.18 4.66 -8.47
N LYS A 70 23.98 4.50 -9.04
CA LYS A 70 22.71 4.75 -8.33
C LYS A 70 22.51 3.82 -7.14
N SER A 71 22.89 2.54 -7.26
CA SER A 71 22.84 1.58 -6.16
C SER A 71 23.81 1.95 -5.04
N TYR A 72 25.02 2.41 -5.40
CA TYR A 72 26.01 2.86 -4.44
C TYR A 72 25.61 4.17 -3.76
N LEU A 73 25.05 5.13 -4.49
CA LEU A 73 24.50 6.36 -3.93
C LEU A 73 23.34 6.09 -2.98
N ALA A 74 22.50 5.09 -3.28
CA ALA A 74 21.46 4.64 -2.37
C ALA A 74 22.01 4.12 -1.04
N GLN A 75 23.20 3.48 -1.04
CA GLN A 75 23.85 3.07 0.20
C GLN A 75 24.27 4.26 1.08
N PHE A 76 24.78 5.33 0.46
CA PHE A 76 25.12 6.58 1.16
C PHE A 76 23.86 7.27 1.69
N ALA A 77 22.82 7.40 0.86
CA ALA A 77 21.55 8.02 1.27
C ALA A 77 20.90 7.26 2.43
N ALA A 78 20.86 5.92 2.38
CA ALA A 78 20.29 5.12 3.45
C ALA A 78 21.04 5.29 4.78
N ARG A 79 22.38 5.27 4.76
CA ARG A 79 23.19 5.51 5.96
C ARG A 79 23.07 6.94 6.48
N ALA A 80 22.92 7.92 5.58
CA ALA A 80 22.65 9.31 5.95
C ALA A 80 21.29 9.46 6.64
N ILE A 81 20.27 8.74 6.20
CA ILE A 81 18.96 8.71 6.87
C ILE A 81 19.06 8.07 8.25
N ILE A 82 19.71 6.91 8.35
CA ILE A 82 19.90 6.19 9.63
C ILE A 82 20.68 7.04 10.66
N SER A 83 21.63 7.87 10.20
CA SER A 83 22.43 8.76 11.04
C SER A 83 21.82 10.15 11.24
N GLU A 84 20.56 10.35 10.83
CA GLU A 84 19.83 11.62 10.97
C GLU A 84 20.59 12.81 10.33
N LEU A 85 21.27 12.56 9.20
CA LEU A 85 21.84 13.60 8.34
C LEU A 85 20.79 14.15 7.37
N VAL A 86 19.82 13.35 6.98
CA VAL A 86 18.73 13.70 6.05
C VAL A 86 17.49 12.87 6.38
N SER A 87 16.30 13.44 6.25
CA SER A 87 15.03 12.71 6.34
C SER A 87 14.60 12.09 5.00
N ILE A 88 13.71 11.09 5.03
CA ILE A 88 13.08 10.56 3.78
C ILE A 88 12.38 11.69 3.00
N SER A 89 11.72 12.62 3.69
CA SER A 89 11.03 13.76 3.06
C SER A 89 11.99 14.72 2.36
N GLU A 90 13.13 15.05 2.97
CA GLU A 90 14.14 15.92 2.34
C GLU A 90 14.81 15.22 1.16
N LEU A 91 15.04 13.90 1.25
CA LEU A 91 15.55 13.11 0.14
C LEU A 91 14.54 12.98 -1.01
N ALA A 92 13.25 12.95 -0.72
CA ALA A 92 12.20 12.83 -1.72
C ALA A 92 12.07 14.08 -2.60
N GLN A 93 12.23 15.28 -2.03
CA GLN A 93 12.08 16.55 -2.77
C GLN A 93 12.86 16.64 -4.10
N PRO A 94 14.19 16.37 -4.14
CA PRO A 94 14.95 16.41 -5.39
C PRO A 94 14.74 15.18 -6.29
N LEU A 95 14.06 14.14 -5.79
CA LEU A 95 13.85 12.87 -6.50
C LEU A 95 12.40 12.67 -6.98
N GLU A 96 11.53 13.66 -6.76
CA GLU A 96 10.12 13.62 -7.17
C GLU A 96 10.00 13.48 -8.70
N SER A 97 8.85 12.98 -9.15
CA SER A 97 8.54 12.69 -10.56
C SER A 97 9.55 11.79 -11.27
N GLY A 98 10.24 10.91 -10.52
CA GLY A 98 11.20 9.97 -11.07
C GLY A 98 12.55 10.59 -11.44
N THR A 99 12.90 11.75 -10.88
CA THR A 99 14.24 12.32 -11.05
C THR A 99 15.29 11.33 -10.52
N HIS A 100 16.28 10.99 -11.36
CA HIS A 100 17.24 9.90 -11.12
C HIS A 100 16.63 8.50 -10.86
N PHE A 101 15.43 8.21 -11.37
CA PHE A 101 14.80 6.90 -11.20
C PHE A 101 15.76 5.74 -11.59
N PRO A 102 15.81 4.64 -10.82
CA PRO A 102 15.00 4.29 -9.65
C PRO A 102 15.62 4.66 -8.29
N LEU A 103 16.49 5.67 -8.20
CA LEU A 103 17.32 5.95 -7.02
C LEU A 103 16.55 5.99 -5.69
N PHE A 104 15.44 6.74 -5.61
CA PHE A 104 14.65 6.82 -4.37
C PHE A 104 14.20 5.43 -3.87
N LEU A 105 13.74 4.56 -4.78
CA LEU A 105 13.36 3.19 -4.43
C LEU A 105 14.57 2.36 -4.00
N LEU A 106 15.73 2.55 -4.64
CA LEU A 106 16.96 1.88 -4.20
C LEU A 106 17.36 2.32 -2.78
N CYS A 107 17.16 3.60 -2.42
CA CYS A 107 17.39 4.08 -1.05
C CYS A 107 16.48 3.35 -0.05
N LEU A 108 15.19 3.18 -0.38
CA LEU A 108 14.25 2.41 0.44
C LEU A 108 14.66 0.93 0.55
N GLN A 109 15.15 0.32 -0.53
CA GLN A 109 15.68 -1.06 -0.48
C GLN A 109 16.88 -1.16 0.47
N GLN A 110 17.80 -0.19 0.43
CA GLN A 110 18.96 -0.18 1.33
C GLN A 110 18.54 0.05 2.78
N LEU A 111 17.55 0.92 3.04
CA LEU A 111 17.01 1.12 4.39
C LEU A 111 16.40 -0.17 4.96
N ALA A 112 15.55 -0.86 4.19
CA ALA A 112 14.98 -2.14 4.60
C ALA A 112 16.03 -3.25 4.79
N LYS A 113 17.15 -3.18 4.07
CA LYS A 113 18.28 -4.12 4.22
C LYS A 113 19.12 -3.85 5.46
N LEU A 114 19.37 -2.58 5.77
CA LEU A 114 20.25 -2.16 6.87
C LEU A 114 19.52 -2.10 8.22
N GLN A 115 18.20 -1.93 8.20
CA GLN A 115 17.32 -2.02 9.37
C GLN A 115 16.38 -3.21 9.14
N ASP A 116 15.08 -2.99 9.11
CA ASP A 116 14.07 -3.98 8.77
C ASP A 116 12.86 -3.34 8.07
N ARG A 117 11.87 -4.16 7.70
CA ARG A 117 10.68 -3.72 6.95
C ARG A 117 9.73 -2.93 7.83
N GLU A 118 9.61 -3.31 9.09
CA GLU A 118 8.76 -2.67 10.09
C GLU A 118 9.23 -1.22 10.31
N TRP A 119 10.52 -1.03 10.59
CA TRP A 119 11.16 0.26 10.78
C TRP A 119 11.00 1.15 9.55
N LEU A 120 11.24 0.62 8.34
CA LEU A 120 11.06 1.39 7.11
C LEU A 120 9.60 1.78 6.89
N THR A 121 8.65 0.90 7.23
CA THR A 121 7.22 1.16 7.05
C THR A 121 6.77 2.32 7.95
N GLU A 122 7.20 2.33 9.21
CA GLU A 122 6.94 3.42 10.14
C GLU A 122 7.60 4.73 9.69
N LEU A 123 8.88 4.69 9.33
CA LEU A 123 9.62 5.86 8.88
C LEU A 123 9.02 6.45 7.59
N PHE A 124 8.63 5.60 6.63
CA PHE A 124 7.98 6.04 5.40
C PHE A 124 6.61 6.68 5.69
N GLN A 125 5.81 6.10 6.60
CA GLN A 125 4.52 6.67 7.02
C GLN A 125 4.67 8.04 7.73
N GLN A 126 5.74 8.21 8.51
CA GLN A 126 6.07 9.48 9.17
C GLN A 126 6.49 10.55 8.17
N SER A 127 7.21 10.16 7.11
CA SER A 127 7.70 11.08 6.07
C SER A 127 6.60 11.80 5.28
N LYS A 128 5.37 11.25 5.26
CA LYS A 128 4.24 11.71 4.44
C LYS A 128 4.52 11.80 2.94
N VAL A 129 5.59 11.17 2.46
CA VAL A 129 5.91 11.10 1.03
C VAL A 129 4.82 10.33 0.29
N ASN A 130 4.35 10.90 -0.81
CA ASN A 130 3.42 10.23 -1.71
C ASN A 130 4.22 9.36 -2.69
N MET A 131 4.23 8.03 -2.48
CA MET A 131 5.01 7.10 -3.32
C MET A 131 4.65 7.20 -4.80
N GLN A 132 3.38 7.41 -5.16
CA GLN A 132 2.97 7.50 -6.55
C GLN A 132 3.63 8.70 -7.24
N LYS A 133 3.81 9.83 -6.53
CA LYS A 133 4.51 11.01 -7.06
C LYS A 133 6.04 10.83 -7.17
N MET A 134 6.61 9.83 -6.54
CA MET A 134 8.04 9.51 -6.64
C MET A 134 8.39 8.73 -7.91
N LEU A 135 7.39 8.28 -8.66
CA LEU A 135 7.56 7.57 -9.91
C LEU A 135 7.66 8.54 -11.10
N PRO A 136 8.30 8.12 -12.22
CA PRO A 136 8.21 8.84 -13.48
C PRO A 136 6.75 9.14 -13.84
N GLU A 137 6.47 10.31 -14.44
CA GLU A 137 5.10 10.77 -14.71
C GLU A 137 4.23 9.73 -15.45
N ILE A 138 4.83 9.00 -16.39
CA ILE A 138 4.16 7.94 -17.16
C ILE A 138 3.76 6.71 -16.31
N ASP A 139 4.39 6.52 -15.15
CA ASP A 139 4.20 5.41 -14.23
C ASP A 139 3.34 5.80 -13.01
N GLN A 140 2.87 7.05 -12.91
CA GLN A 140 2.09 7.55 -11.75
C GLN A 140 0.64 7.04 -11.74
N ASN A 141 0.49 5.72 -11.69
CA ASN A 141 -0.76 4.99 -11.59
C ASN A 141 -0.63 3.92 -10.50
N LYS A 142 -1.71 3.62 -9.76
CA LYS A 142 -1.69 2.66 -8.65
C LYS A 142 -1.22 1.26 -9.07
N ASP A 143 -1.68 0.77 -10.22
CA ASP A 143 -1.39 -0.58 -10.70
C ASP A 143 0.09 -0.68 -11.10
N ARG A 144 0.54 0.32 -11.85
CA ARG A 144 1.94 0.43 -12.26
C ARG A 144 2.89 0.63 -11.07
N MET A 145 2.48 1.41 -10.09
CA MET A 145 3.21 1.58 -8.83
C MET A 145 3.39 0.25 -8.12
N LEU A 146 2.33 -0.55 -7.98
CA LEU A 146 2.42 -1.86 -7.32
C LEU A 146 3.39 -2.79 -8.06
N GLU A 147 3.32 -2.87 -9.39
CA GLU A 147 4.25 -3.67 -10.21
C GLU A 147 5.71 -3.26 -10.00
N ILE A 148 6.00 -1.96 -10.02
CA ILE A 148 7.35 -1.43 -9.82
C ILE A 148 7.85 -1.76 -8.41
N LEU A 149 7.02 -1.54 -7.38
CA LEU A 149 7.38 -1.82 -6.00
C LEU A 149 7.60 -3.32 -5.77
N GLU A 150 6.81 -4.19 -6.37
CA GLU A 150 7.00 -5.63 -6.30
C GLU A 150 8.32 -6.07 -6.96
N GLY A 151 8.62 -5.54 -8.15
CA GLY A 151 9.91 -5.76 -8.82
C GLY A 151 11.13 -5.24 -8.03
N LYS A 152 10.90 -4.36 -7.04
CA LYS A 152 11.92 -3.88 -6.10
C LYS A 152 11.80 -4.49 -4.70
N GLY A 153 10.88 -5.43 -4.46
CA GLY A 153 10.68 -6.03 -3.15
C GLY A 153 10.22 -5.05 -2.07
N LEU A 154 9.55 -3.96 -2.47
CA LEU A 154 9.03 -2.88 -1.62
C LEU A 154 7.50 -2.90 -1.50
N SER A 155 6.82 -3.90 -2.06
CA SER A 155 5.35 -4.01 -2.02
C SER A 155 4.78 -4.08 -0.59
N PHE A 156 5.58 -4.47 0.41
CA PHE A 156 5.20 -4.45 1.83
C PHE A 156 4.87 -3.05 2.37
N LEU A 157 5.30 -1.98 1.69
CA LEU A 157 4.93 -0.60 2.05
C LEU A 157 3.46 -0.27 1.73
N PHE A 158 2.83 -1.05 0.84
CA PHE A 158 1.45 -0.85 0.39
C PHE A 158 0.63 -2.16 0.45
N PRO A 159 0.49 -2.78 1.63
CA PRO A 159 -0.11 -4.10 1.77
C PRO A 159 -1.59 -4.13 1.37
N LEU A 160 -2.35 -3.05 1.62
CA LEU A 160 -3.77 -2.97 1.23
C LEU A 160 -3.95 -2.82 -0.29
N LEU A 161 -3.07 -2.07 -0.97
CA LEU A 161 -3.10 -1.99 -2.43
C LEU A 161 -2.78 -3.35 -3.07
N LYS A 162 -1.80 -4.07 -2.49
CA LYS A 162 -1.50 -5.45 -2.89
C LYS A 162 -2.71 -6.36 -2.68
N LEU A 163 -3.35 -6.27 -1.51
CA LEU A 163 -4.54 -7.02 -1.17
C LEU A 163 -5.68 -6.80 -2.19
N GLU A 164 -5.95 -5.53 -2.53
CA GLU A 164 -6.98 -5.14 -3.51
C GLU A 164 -6.77 -5.81 -4.88
N LYS A 165 -5.52 -6.02 -5.30
CA LYS A 165 -5.17 -6.63 -6.60
C LYS A 165 -5.12 -8.14 -6.59
N GLU A 166 -4.90 -8.76 -5.44
CA GLU A 166 -4.62 -10.19 -5.34
C GLU A 166 -5.76 -10.99 -4.71
N LEU A 167 -6.52 -10.43 -3.75
CA LEU A 167 -7.44 -11.21 -2.94
C LEU A 167 -8.50 -11.95 -3.78
N LEU A 168 -9.15 -11.26 -4.73
CA LEU A 168 -10.11 -11.91 -5.62
C LEU A 168 -9.47 -13.03 -6.46
N LYS A 169 -8.22 -12.85 -6.91
CA LYS A 169 -7.50 -13.88 -7.67
C LYS A 169 -7.23 -15.10 -6.81
N GLN A 170 -6.86 -14.90 -5.54
CA GLN A 170 -6.62 -15.98 -4.58
C GLN A 170 -7.92 -16.73 -4.26
N ILE A 171 -9.04 -16.03 -4.07
CA ILE A 171 -10.35 -16.66 -3.87
C ILE A 171 -10.74 -17.51 -5.08
N LYS A 172 -10.53 -17.01 -6.31
CA LYS A 172 -10.80 -17.77 -7.54
C LYS A 172 -9.89 -18.98 -7.73
N LEU A 173 -8.65 -18.91 -7.23
CA LEU A 173 -7.69 -20.00 -7.33
C LEU A 173 -8.02 -21.16 -6.38
N ASP A 174 -8.37 -20.84 -5.13
CA ASP A 174 -8.86 -21.81 -4.15
C ASP A 174 -9.89 -21.13 -3.22
N PRO A 175 -11.20 -21.36 -3.44
CA PRO A 175 -12.25 -20.74 -2.65
C PRO A 175 -12.44 -21.37 -1.26
N SER A 176 -11.56 -22.28 -0.84
CA SER A 176 -11.57 -22.85 0.51
C SER A 176 -11.46 -21.77 1.58
N PRO A 177 -12.41 -21.68 2.54
CA PRO A 177 -12.37 -20.69 3.62
C PRO A 177 -11.07 -20.76 4.44
N GLN A 178 -10.54 -21.96 4.67
CA GLN A 178 -9.28 -22.18 5.37
C GLN A 178 -8.09 -21.65 4.58
N THR A 179 -8.05 -21.88 3.27
CA THR A 179 -6.99 -21.37 2.39
C THR A 179 -7.00 -19.85 2.35
N ILE A 180 -8.17 -19.24 2.16
CA ILE A 180 -8.33 -17.78 2.13
C ILE A 180 -7.91 -17.15 3.46
N TYR A 181 -8.41 -17.68 4.59
CA TYR A 181 -8.06 -17.17 5.91
C TYR A 181 -6.55 -17.30 6.19
N LYS A 182 -5.95 -18.43 5.83
CA LYS A 182 -4.50 -18.63 5.95
C LYS A 182 -3.73 -17.63 5.09
N TRP A 183 -4.12 -17.45 3.84
CA TRP A 183 -3.46 -16.51 2.93
C TRP A 183 -3.52 -15.08 3.46
N ILE A 184 -4.67 -14.65 4.00
CA ILE A 184 -4.79 -13.33 4.65
C ILE A 184 -3.80 -13.22 5.81
N LYS A 185 -3.75 -14.20 6.70
CA LYS A 185 -2.82 -14.20 7.85
C LYS A 185 -1.35 -14.19 7.46
N ASP A 186 -1.00 -14.84 6.34
CA ASP A 186 0.37 -14.93 5.87
C ASP A 186 0.83 -13.65 5.13
N ASN A 187 -0.11 -12.81 4.65
CA ASN A 187 0.19 -11.63 3.83
C ASN A 187 -0.18 -10.28 4.47
N ILE A 188 -1.09 -10.26 5.43
CA ILE A 188 -1.60 -9.05 6.08
C ILE A 188 -1.26 -9.09 7.56
N SER A 189 -0.75 -7.97 8.08
CA SER A 189 -0.37 -7.88 9.49
C SER A 189 -1.62 -7.81 10.39
N PRO A 190 -1.56 -8.34 11.62
CA PRO A 190 -2.68 -8.28 12.55
C PRO A 190 -3.21 -6.87 12.83
N LYS A 191 -2.34 -5.84 12.75
CA LYS A 191 -2.73 -4.44 12.91
C LYS A 191 -3.69 -3.96 11.81
N LEU A 192 -3.55 -4.48 10.60
CA LEU A 192 -4.40 -4.14 9.46
C LEU A 192 -5.70 -4.97 9.42
N HIS A 193 -5.81 -6.06 10.18
CA HIS A 193 -7.06 -6.83 10.25
C HIS A 193 -8.24 -6.01 10.82
N VAL A 194 -7.94 -4.96 11.58
CA VAL A 194 -8.92 -4.03 12.15
C VAL A 194 -8.95 -2.68 11.41
N ASP A 195 -8.41 -2.63 10.19
CA ASP A 195 -8.46 -1.44 9.33
C ASP A 195 -9.73 -1.45 8.46
N LYS A 196 -10.39 -0.30 8.33
CA LYS A 196 -11.62 -0.18 7.52
C LYS A 196 -11.36 -0.48 6.03
N GLY A 197 -10.20 -0.08 5.49
CA GLY A 197 -9.82 -0.37 4.11
C GLY A 197 -9.60 -1.86 3.87
N PHE A 198 -8.97 -2.57 4.81
CA PHE A 198 -8.85 -4.03 4.77
C PHE A 198 -10.23 -4.70 4.67
N VAL A 199 -11.16 -4.34 5.56
CA VAL A 199 -12.51 -4.92 5.59
C VAL A 199 -13.28 -4.60 4.31
N ASN A 200 -13.16 -3.37 3.82
CA ASN A 200 -13.79 -2.99 2.55
C ASN A 200 -13.31 -3.87 1.38
N ILE A 201 -12.00 -4.09 1.27
CA ILE A 201 -11.40 -4.95 0.23
C ILE A 201 -11.84 -6.40 0.40
N LEU A 202 -11.83 -6.92 1.64
CA LEU A 202 -12.24 -8.28 1.97
C LEU A 202 -13.69 -8.55 1.52
N MET A 203 -14.61 -7.70 1.94
CA MET A 203 -16.03 -7.84 1.64
C MET A 203 -16.31 -7.65 0.17
N THR A 204 -15.68 -6.64 -0.46
CA THR A 204 -15.79 -6.42 -1.91
C THR A 204 -15.33 -7.65 -2.69
N SER A 205 -14.22 -8.27 -2.30
CA SER A 205 -13.68 -9.46 -2.99
C SER A 205 -14.61 -10.67 -2.87
N PHE A 206 -15.18 -10.92 -1.69
CA PHE A 206 -16.16 -11.99 -1.51
C PHE A 206 -17.43 -11.75 -2.33
N LEU A 207 -17.98 -10.54 -2.30
CA LEU A 207 -19.19 -10.19 -3.04
C LEU A 207 -18.98 -10.30 -4.56
N GLN A 208 -17.84 -9.84 -5.06
CA GLN A 208 -17.45 -10.00 -6.46
C GLN A 208 -17.35 -11.48 -6.87
N TYR A 209 -16.72 -12.31 -6.04
CA TYR A 209 -16.64 -13.74 -6.29
C TYR A 209 -18.03 -14.38 -6.32
N ILE A 210 -18.86 -14.15 -5.29
CA ILE A 210 -20.22 -14.70 -5.18
C ILE A 210 -21.06 -14.32 -6.41
N SER A 211 -21.08 -13.04 -6.78
CA SER A 211 -21.85 -12.59 -7.94
C SER A 211 -21.34 -13.19 -9.26
N SER A 212 -20.02 -13.39 -9.41
CA SER A 212 -19.48 -14.02 -10.62
C SER A 212 -19.80 -15.51 -10.75
N GLU A 213 -19.98 -16.22 -9.64
CA GLU A 213 -20.34 -17.65 -9.62
C GLU A 213 -21.85 -17.88 -9.78
N VAL A 214 -22.69 -16.94 -9.30
CA VAL A 214 -24.16 -17.03 -9.36
C VAL A 214 -24.72 -16.51 -10.69
N SER A 215 -24.02 -15.58 -11.33
CA SER A 215 -24.40 -14.98 -12.61
C SER A 215 -23.19 -14.90 -13.55
N PRO A 216 -22.77 -16.02 -14.14
CA PRO A 216 -21.64 -16.05 -15.05
C PRO A 216 -21.95 -15.25 -16.34
N PRO A 217 -20.94 -14.60 -16.93
CA PRO A 217 -21.12 -13.69 -18.07
C PRO A 217 -21.61 -14.36 -19.38
N SER A 218 -21.76 -15.69 -19.42
CA SER A 218 -22.32 -16.43 -20.56
C SER A 218 -23.84 -16.47 -20.58
N ASP A 219 -24.52 -16.11 -19.50
CA ASP A 219 -25.97 -16.02 -19.47
C ASP A 219 -26.39 -14.61 -19.92
N GLU A 220 -26.87 -14.48 -21.16
CA GLU A 220 -27.61 -13.30 -21.65
C GLU A 220 -28.96 -13.16 -20.92
N THR A 221 -28.97 -13.28 -19.59
CA THR A 221 -30.13 -12.96 -18.77
C THR A 221 -30.21 -11.46 -18.59
N ASP A 222 -31.33 -10.87 -19.03
CA ASP A 222 -31.70 -9.51 -18.72
C ASP A 222 -31.45 -9.24 -17.22
N SER A 223 -30.51 -8.35 -16.91
CA SER A 223 -30.14 -7.91 -15.55
C SER A 223 -31.30 -7.23 -14.78
N SER A 224 -32.49 -7.20 -15.37
CA SER A 224 -33.75 -6.73 -14.80
C SER A 224 -34.65 -7.86 -14.27
N SER A 225 -34.38 -9.12 -14.63
CA SER A 225 -35.14 -10.28 -14.17
C SER A 225 -34.76 -10.66 -12.73
N ALA A 226 -35.75 -11.10 -11.95
CA ALA A 226 -35.48 -11.56 -10.59
C ALA A 226 -34.66 -12.87 -10.64
N PRO A 227 -33.69 -13.06 -9.73
CA PRO A 227 -32.87 -14.27 -9.71
C PRO A 227 -33.73 -15.52 -9.49
N SER A 228 -33.33 -16.63 -10.12
CA SER A 228 -33.99 -17.92 -9.94
C SER A 228 -33.81 -18.45 -8.51
N LYS A 229 -34.62 -19.43 -8.12
CA LYS A 229 -34.52 -20.06 -6.80
C LYS A 229 -33.17 -20.75 -6.61
N GLU A 230 -32.63 -21.35 -7.68
CA GLU A 230 -31.33 -22.01 -7.70
C GLU A 230 -30.20 -20.99 -7.49
N GLN A 231 -30.28 -19.84 -8.16
CA GLN A 231 -29.31 -18.74 -7.97
C GLN A 231 -29.31 -18.22 -6.54
N LEU A 232 -30.51 -18.02 -5.97
CA LEU A 232 -30.66 -17.57 -4.57
C LEU A 232 -30.10 -18.59 -3.57
N GLU A 233 -30.32 -19.89 -3.79
CA GLU A 233 -29.77 -20.93 -2.91
C GLU A 233 -28.24 -21.03 -3.06
N GLN A 234 -27.71 -20.96 -4.28
CA GLN A 234 -26.26 -20.96 -4.51
C GLN A 234 -25.58 -19.75 -3.85
N GLU A 235 -26.15 -18.55 -3.99
CA GLU A 235 -25.68 -17.33 -3.31
C GLU A 235 -25.59 -17.53 -1.80
N LYS A 236 -26.67 -18.07 -1.21
CA LYS A 236 -26.74 -18.37 0.23
C LYS A 236 -25.70 -19.41 0.66
N GLN A 237 -25.48 -20.47 -0.11
CA GLN A 237 -24.48 -21.50 0.20
C GLN A 237 -23.05 -20.95 0.16
N LEU A 238 -22.74 -20.08 -0.81
CA LEU A 238 -21.45 -19.40 -0.88
C LEU A 238 -21.25 -18.42 0.28
N LEU A 239 -22.29 -17.67 0.68
CA LEU A 239 -22.23 -16.84 1.88
C LEU A 239 -21.98 -17.66 3.14
N LEU A 240 -22.65 -18.81 3.30
CA LEU A 240 -22.46 -19.71 4.43
C LEU A 240 -21.03 -20.28 4.47
N SER A 241 -20.42 -20.56 3.32
CA SER A 241 -19.03 -21.06 3.28
C SER A 241 -18.02 -19.97 3.70
N PHE A 242 -18.22 -18.72 3.30
CA PHE A 242 -17.33 -17.60 3.65
C PHE A 242 -17.62 -16.96 5.01
N LYS A 243 -18.82 -17.16 5.56
CA LYS A 243 -19.25 -16.70 6.89
C LYS A 243 -18.15 -16.80 7.97
N PRO A 244 -17.52 -17.96 8.23
CA PRO A 244 -16.52 -18.06 9.31
C PRO A 244 -15.31 -17.14 9.12
N VAL A 245 -14.93 -16.84 7.87
CA VAL A 245 -13.84 -15.90 7.58
C VAL A 245 -14.29 -14.46 7.82
N MET A 246 -15.49 -14.10 7.35
CA MET A 246 -16.06 -12.76 7.58
C MET A 246 -16.21 -12.49 9.09
N GLN A 247 -16.85 -13.40 9.83
CA GLN A 247 -17.01 -13.28 11.29
C GLN A 247 -15.68 -13.14 12.00
N LYS A 248 -14.63 -13.84 11.54
CA LYS A 248 -13.32 -13.78 12.18
C LYS A 248 -12.69 -12.38 12.20
N PHE A 249 -13.05 -11.53 11.24
CA PHE A 249 -12.54 -10.16 11.13
C PHE A 249 -13.57 -9.09 11.53
N LEU A 250 -14.86 -9.43 11.63
CA LEU A 250 -15.94 -8.48 11.86
C LEU A 250 -16.56 -8.55 13.27
N HIS A 251 -16.49 -9.71 13.94
CA HIS A 251 -17.13 -9.89 15.24
C HIS A 251 -16.61 -8.89 16.28
N ASP A 252 -17.50 -8.37 17.13
CA ASP A 252 -17.21 -7.35 18.16
C ASP A 252 -16.68 -6.00 17.62
N HIS A 253 -16.79 -5.76 16.31
CA HIS A 253 -16.27 -4.56 15.66
C HIS A 253 -17.33 -3.84 14.82
N VAL A 254 -18.24 -3.12 15.48
CA VAL A 254 -19.34 -2.37 14.83
C VAL A 254 -18.82 -1.45 13.71
N ASP A 255 -17.74 -0.70 13.94
CA ASP A 255 -17.15 0.20 12.92
C ASP A 255 -16.67 -0.54 11.66
N LEU A 256 -16.19 -1.77 11.81
CA LEU A 256 -15.75 -2.62 10.70
C LEU A 256 -16.94 -3.23 9.98
N GLN A 257 -17.97 -3.64 10.73
CA GLN A 257 -19.23 -4.10 10.18
C GLN A 257 -19.93 -2.99 9.35
N VAL A 258 -19.88 -1.74 9.79
CA VAL A 258 -20.33 -0.58 8.99
C VAL A 258 -19.52 -0.46 7.69
N SER A 259 -18.20 -0.65 7.74
CA SER A 259 -17.36 -0.68 6.52
C SER A 259 -17.73 -1.82 5.57
N ALA A 260 -18.08 -3.00 6.11
CA ALA A 260 -18.60 -4.13 5.34
C ALA A 260 -19.93 -3.81 4.66
N LEU A 261 -20.84 -3.11 5.34
CA LEU A 261 -22.10 -2.64 4.75
C LEU A 261 -21.87 -1.60 3.64
N TYR A 262 -20.87 -0.73 3.78
CA TYR A 262 -20.48 0.17 2.69
C TYR A 262 -19.90 -0.59 1.48
N ALA A 263 -19.10 -1.64 1.70
CA ALA A 263 -18.63 -2.50 0.61
C ALA A 263 -19.80 -3.16 -0.13
N LEU A 264 -20.80 -3.67 0.59
CA LEU A 264 -22.03 -4.21 0.00
C LEU A 264 -22.82 -3.15 -0.77
N GLN A 265 -22.98 -1.95 -0.20
CA GLN A 265 -23.66 -0.83 -0.85
C GLN A 265 -23.01 -0.51 -2.21
N VAL A 266 -21.68 -0.38 -2.24
CA VAL A 266 -20.93 -0.07 -3.46
C VAL A 266 -21.00 -1.21 -4.47
N HIS A 267 -20.93 -2.46 -4.01
CA HIS A 267 -21.13 -3.64 -4.86
C HIS A 267 -22.48 -3.62 -5.57
N CYS A 268 -23.57 -3.42 -4.82
CA CYS A 268 -24.91 -3.31 -5.41
C CYS A 268 -25.04 -2.07 -6.31
N TYR A 269 -24.45 -0.93 -5.93
CA TYR A 269 -24.45 0.29 -6.74
C TYR A 269 -23.83 0.07 -8.12
N ASN A 270 -22.70 -0.63 -8.18
CA ASN A 270 -21.99 -0.95 -9.43
C ASN A 270 -22.83 -1.84 -10.37
N SER A 271 -23.73 -2.65 -9.81
CA SER A 271 -24.72 -3.44 -10.57
C SER A 271 -26.07 -2.72 -10.75
N SER A 272 -26.13 -1.40 -10.54
CA SER A 272 -27.34 -0.58 -10.65
C SER A 272 -28.48 -0.96 -9.68
N PHE A 273 -28.12 -1.49 -8.50
CA PHE A 273 -29.03 -1.95 -7.45
C PHE A 273 -30.10 -2.95 -7.96
N PRO A 274 -29.72 -4.18 -8.32
CA PRO A 274 -30.67 -5.22 -8.74
C PRO A 274 -31.78 -5.40 -7.71
N LYS A 275 -33.01 -5.60 -8.20
CA LYS A 275 -34.22 -5.57 -7.36
C LYS A 275 -34.13 -6.56 -6.20
N GLY A 276 -34.17 -6.04 -4.97
CA GLY A 276 -34.15 -6.83 -3.73
C GLY A 276 -32.79 -7.44 -3.38
N MET A 277 -31.72 -7.19 -4.13
CA MET A 277 -30.39 -7.73 -3.84
C MET A 277 -29.85 -7.18 -2.51
N LEU A 278 -29.81 -5.85 -2.35
CA LEU A 278 -29.27 -5.23 -1.14
C LEU A 278 -29.99 -5.71 0.13
N LEU A 279 -31.32 -5.67 0.11
CA LEU A 279 -32.15 -6.12 1.23
C LEU A 279 -31.93 -7.61 1.54
N ARG A 280 -31.84 -8.46 0.52
CA ARG A 280 -31.56 -9.90 0.71
C ARG A 280 -30.21 -10.13 1.37
N PHE A 281 -29.15 -9.43 0.95
CA PHE A 281 -27.85 -9.53 1.59
C PHE A 281 -27.87 -8.97 3.02
N PHE A 282 -28.62 -7.90 3.31
CA PHE A 282 -28.82 -7.40 4.67
C PHE A 282 -29.44 -8.48 5.57
N VAL A 283 -30.51 -9.13 5.10
CA VAL A 283 -31.15 -10.24 5.81
C VAL A 283 -30.16 -11.39 6.03
N HIS A 284 -29.40 -11.78 5.01
CA HIS A 284 -28.38 -12.82 5.17
C HIS A 284 -27.30 -12.44 6.18
N PHE A 285 -26.79 -11.21 6.14
CA PHE A 285 -25.76 -10.76 7.07
C PHE A 285 -26.26 -10.75 8.51
N TYR A 286 -27.51 -10.37 8.74
CA TYR A 286 -28.15 -10.42 10.05
C TYR A 286 -28.39 -11.86 10.51
N ASP A 287 -29.10 -12.68 9.73
CA ASP A 287 -29.45 -14.07 10.07
C ASP A 287 -28.21 -14.96 10.25
N MET A 288 -27.14 -14.66 9.54
CA MET A 288 -25.87 -15.37 9.63
C MET A 288 -24.95 -14.81 10.71
N GLU A 289 -25.35 -13.81 11.50
CA GLU A 289 -24.54 -13.20 12.56
C GLU A 289 -23.18 -12.69 12.01
N ILE A 290 -23.17 -12.18 10.78
CA ILE A 290 -21.98 -11.54 10.17
C ILE A 290 -21.94 -10.07 10.56
N ILE A 291 -23.11 -9.43 10.63
CA ILE A 291 -23.31 -8.02 10.98
C ILE A 291 -24.38 -7.95 12.08
N GLU A 292 -24.08 -7.22 13.15
CA GLU A 292 -24.96 -7.01 14.30
C GLU A 292 -25.96 -5.87 14.03
N GLU A 293 -27.06 -5.84 14.80
CA GLU A 293 -28.15 -4.86 14.61
C GLU A 293 -27.63 -3.42 14.70
N GLU A 294 -26.75 -3.17 15.68
CA GLU A 294 -26.13 -1.88 15.94
C GLU A 294 -25.36 -1.36 14.73
N ALA A 295 -24.71 -2.23 13.96
CA ALA A 295 -23.96 -1.84 12.76
C ALA A 295 -24.88 -1.42 11.61
N PHE A 296 -26.06 -2.04 11.46
CA PHE A 296 -27.05 -1.61 10.47
C PHE A 296 -27.59 -0.21 10.80
N LEU A 297 -27.87 0.05 12.08
CA LEU A 297 -28.31 1.37 12.56
C LEU A 297 -27.21 2.42 12.38
N ALA A 298 -25.98 2.10 12.82
CA ALA A 298 -24.83 2.99 12.68
C ALA A 298 -24.54 3.32 11.21
N TRP A 299 -24.57 2.32 10.32
CA TRP A 299 -24.46 2.56 8.88
C TRP A 299 -25.57 3.50 8.43
N LYS A 300 -26.83 3.27 8.79
CA LYS A 300 -27.96 4.11 8.37
C LYS A 300 -27.80 5.57 8.79
N GLU A 301 -27.29 5.83 9.99
CA GLU A 301 -27.06 7.16 10.56
C GLU A 301 -25.79 7.84 10.04
N ASP A 302 -24.82 7.07 9.54
CA ASP A 302 -23.57 7.60 9.01
C ASP A 302 -23.79 8.45 7.73
N ILE A 303 -23.33 9.70 7.80
CA ILE A 303 -23.48 10.75 6.79
C ILE A 303 -22.32 10.84 5.80
N THR A 304 -21.35 9.91 5.86
CA THR A 304 -20.19 9.89 4.96
C THR A 304 -20.61 9.90 3.49
N GLN A 305 -19.92 10.72 2.70
CA GLN A 305 -20.12 10.85 1.25
C GLN A 305 -19.01 10.17 0.43
N GLU A 306 -18.10 9.46 1.10
CA GLU A 306 -17.00 8.71 0.48
C GLU A 306 -17.52 7.58 -0.45
N PHE A 307 -18.66 6.96 -0.09
CA PHE A 307 -19.21 5.81 -0.81
C PHE A 307 -20.48 6.18 -1.60
N PRO A 308 -20.54 5.89 -2.91
CA PRO A 308 -21.70 6.20 -3.73
C PRO A 308 -22.93 5.35 -3.39
N GLY A 309 -24.12 5.84 -3.77
CA GLY A 309 -25.35 5.05 -3.74
C GLY A 309 -26.13 5.04 -2.42
N LYS A 310 -25.69 5.77 -1.39
CA LYS A 310 -26.31 5.78 -0.05
C LYS A 310 -27.81 6.04 -0.05
N GLY A 311 -28.28 7.07 -0.75
CA GLY A 311 -29.70 7.42 -0.79
C GLY A 311 -30.59 6.31 -1.39
N LYS A 312 -30.14 5.68 -2.49
CA LYS A 312 -30.85 4.54 -3.11
C LYS A 312 -30.81 3.31 -2.20
N ALA A 313 -29.68 3.07 -1.54
CA ALA A 313 -29.53 1.96 -0.60
C ALA A 313 -30.52 2.09 0.57
N LEU A 314 -30.59 3.27 1.20
CA LEU A 314 -31.53 3.56 2.28
C LEU A 314 -32.98 3.31 1.88
N PHE A 315 -33.36 3.68 0.65
CA PHE A 315 -34.72 3.45 0.13
C PHE A 315 -35.07 1.96 0.05
N GLN A 316 -34.12 1.08 -0.29
CA GLN A 316 -34.39 -0.36 -0.41
C GLN A 316 -34.51 -1.08 0.94
N VAL A 317 -33.84 -0.59 1.99
CA VAL A 317 -33.76 -1.26 3.29
C VAL A 317 -34.58 -0.59 4.39
N SER A 318 -35.19 0.56 4.11
CA SER A 318 -36.09 1.27 5.04
C SER A 318 -37.58 1.05 4.74
N ALA A 319 -37.90 0.21 3.74
CA ALA A 319 -39.26 -0.13 3.33
C ALA A 319 -39.78 -1.33 4.14
#